data_AF-A0A089P0H0-F1
#
_entry.id   AF-A0A089P0H0-F1
#
_cell.length_a   1.000
_cell.length_b   1.000
_cell.length_c   1.000
_cell.angle_alpha   90.00
_cell.angle_beta   90.00
_cell.angle_gamma   90.00
#
_symmetry.space_group_name_H-M   'P 1'
#
loop_
_entity.id
_entity.type
_entity.pdbx_description
1 polymer ?
#
loop_
_entity_poly.entity_id
_entity_poly.type
_entity_poly.pdbx_seq_one_letter_code
_entity_poly.pdbx_strand_id
1 'polypeptide(L)'
;MRRGRASGFECSIVPFSELKETYPETDFAGSWPCVYAFWFGTIAESIGALMAITVCVTSVGGLAFFPEDGRLLTADQAVRYARETVPAAEELERQLGPGPE
;
A
#
# COMPACT_ATOMS: atom_id res chain seq x y z
N MET A 1 -23.34 8.02 -11.15
CA MET A 1 -22.38 8.26 -10.05
C MET A 1 -22.18 6.94 -9.32
N ARG A 2 -20.98 6.35 -9.34
CA ARG A 2 -20.66 5.26 -8.42
C ARG A 2 -20.57 5.88 -7.03
N ARG A 3 -21.46 5.49 -6.09
CA ARG A 3 -21.27 5.83 -4.68
C ARG A 3 -20.12 4.95 -4.20
N GLY A 4 -18.96 5.56 -3.95
CA GLY A 4 -17.87 4.86 -3.27
C GLY A 4 -18.33 4.42 -1.88
N ARG A 5 -17.81 3.29 -1.40
CA ARG A 5 -18.02 2.80 -0.04
C ARG A 5 -16.97 3.43 0.86
N ALA A 6 -17.35 3.86 2.05
CA ALA A 6 -16.38 4.28 3.06
C ALA A 6 -15.58 3.05 3.52
N SER A 7 -14.26 3.17 3.51
CA SER A 7 -13.31 2.18 3.98
C SER A 7 -12.07 2.93 4.49
N GLY A 8 -11.46 2.44 5.57
CA GLY A 8 -10.36 3.11 6.25
C GLY A 8 -9.12 2.23 6.33
N PHE A 9 -7.96 2.84 6.49
CA PHE A 9 -6.74 2.14 6.83
C PHE A 9 -6.02 2.98 7.86
N GLU A 10 -5.20 2.35 8.69
CA GLU A 10 -4.33 3.07 9.60
C GLU A 10 -3.06 3.49 8.87
N CYS A 11 -2.56 4.69 9.16
CA CYS A 11 -1.32 5.19 8.62
C CYS A 11 -0.50 5.87 9.73
N SER A 12 0.78 5.52 9.83
CA SER A 12 1.74 6.19 10.71
C SER A 12 3.01 6.56 9.95
N ILE A 13 3.67 7.63 10.38
CA ILE A 13 4.99 8.00 9.89
C ILE A 13 6.00 7.53 10.95
N VAL A 14 6.89 6.63 10.56
CA VAL A 14 7.90 6.05 11.45
C VAL A 14 9.32 6.32 10.93
N PRO A 15 10.34 6.32 11.80
CA PRO A 15 11.74 6.37 11.38
C PRO A 15 12.09 5.22 10.44
N PHE A 16 12.86 5.50 9.39
CA PHE A 16 13.31 4.46 8.46
C PHE A 16 14.20 3.39 9.13
N SER A 17 14.86 3.72 10.24
CA SER A 17 15.61 2.75 11.04
C SER A 17 14.75 1.60 11.54
N GLU A 18 13.50 1.85 11.95
CA GLU A 18 12.60 0.81 12.44
C GLU A 18 12.25 -0.20 11.33
N LEU A 19 12.09 0.28 10.09
CA LEU A 19 11.87 -0.59 8.93
C LEU A 19 13.11 -1.44 8.63
N LYS A 20 14.31 -0.87 8.73
CA LYS A 20 15.58 -1.61 8.53
C LYS A 20 15.85 -2.63 9.62
N GLU A 21 15.45 -2.37 10.86
CA GLU A 21 15.52 -3.37 11.93
C GLU A 21 14.61 -4.57 11.65
N THR A 22 13.44 -4.31 11.06
CA THR A 22 12.46 -5.35 10.72
C THR A 22 12.85 -6.12 9.46
N TYR A 23 13.42 -5.44 8.45
CA TYR A 23 13.78 -6.00 7.14
C TYR A 23 15.25 -5.71 6.78
N PRO A 24 16.22 -6.27 7.52
CA PRO A 24 17.64 -5.90 7.39
C PRO A 24 18.26 -6.27 6.05
N GLU A 25 17.75 -7.32 5.39
CA GLU A 25 18.26 -7.83 4.12
C GLU A 25 17.68 -7.10 2.89
N THR A 26 16.72 -6.19 3.09
CA THR A 26 16.07 -5.49 1.98
C THR A 26 16.89 -4.28 1.53
N ASP A 27 17.31 -4.27 0.27
CA ASP A 27 17.93 -3.09 -0.34
C ASP A 27 16.86 -2.09 -0.81
N PHE A 28 16.60 -1.08 0.02
CA PHE A 28 15.67 0.02 -0.27
C PHE A 28 16.20 1.05 -1.27
N ALA A 29 17.33 0.79 -1.94
CA ALA A 29 17.91 1.59 -3.02
C ALA A 29 18.06 3.10 -2.69
N GLY A 30 18.30 3.42 -1.42
CA GLY A 30 18.37 4.80 -0.96
C GLY A 30 18.48 4.96 0.55
N SER A 31 18.69 6.21 0.96
CA SER A 31 18.58 6.66 2.35
C SER A 31 17.29 7.47 2.47
N TRP A 32 16.33 6.94 3.23
CA TRP A 32 15.02 7.56 3.40
C TRP A 32 14.90 8.16 4.80
N PRO A 33 14.28 9.35 4.95
CA PRO A 33 14.15 9.98 6.26
C PRO A 33 13.09 9.30 7.15
N CYS A 34 12.06 8.72 6.55
CA CYS A 34 10.94 8.11 7.23
C CYS A 34 10.22 7.09 6.32
N VAL A 35 9.28 6.37 6.91
CA VAL A 35 8.40 5.40 6.25
C VAL A 35 6.96 5.77 6.58
N TYR A 36 6.10 5.76 5.56
CA TYR A 36 4.66 5.80 5.73
C TYR A 36 4.19 4.35 5.81
N ALA A 37 3.89 3.89 7.02
CA ALA A 37 3.44 2.53 7.27
C ALA A 37 1.90 2.49 7.26
N PHE A 38 1.35 1.54 6.51
CA PHE A 38 -0.09 1.38 6.31
C PHE A 38 -0.54 0.02 6.85
N TRP A 39 -1.61 0.00 7.64
CA TRP A 39 -2.24 -1.22 8.14
C TRP A 39 -3.70 -1.28 7.74
N PHE A 40 -4.18 -2.46 7.38
CA PHE A 40 -5.55 -2.72 6.94
C PHE A 40 -5.95 -4.15 7.35
N GLY A 41 -7.23 -4.38 7.57
CA GLY A 41 -7.80 -5.66 7.96
C GLY A 41 -8.67 -6.32 6.89
N THR A 42 -9.17 -5.57 5.91
CA THR A 42 -10.07 -6.09 4.86
C THR A 42 -9.59 -5.79 3.44
N ILE A 43 -10.24 -6.42 2.45
CA ILE A 43 -9.93 -6.22 1.01
C ILE A 43 -10.22 -4.78 0.58
N ALA A 44 -11.34 -4.18 1.01
CA ALA A 44 -11.61 -2.78 0.68
C ALA A 44 -10.58 -1.83 1.28
N GLU A 45 -10.13 -2.11 2.50
CA GLU A 45 -9.14 -1.30 3.18
C GLU A 45 -7.77 -1.42 2.51
N SER A 46 -7.41 -2.61 2.02
CA SER A 46 -6.18 -2.82 1.25
C SER A 46 -6.21 -2.08 -0.09
N ILE A 47 -7.36 -2.01 -0.75
CA ILE A 47 -7.56 -1.17 -1.95
C ILE A 47 -7.32 0.30 -1.60
N GLY A 48 -7.92 0.79 -0.51
CA GLY A 48 -7.73 2.15 -0.03
C GLY A 48 -6.25 2.45 0.28
N ALA A 49 -5.58 1.57 1.01
CA ALA A 49 -4.18 1.68 1.36
C ALA A 49 -3.29 1.68 0.10
N LEU A 50 -3.53 0.79 -0.86
CA LEU A 50 -2.79 0.75 -2.12
C LEU A 50 -2.94 2.04 -2.92
N MET A 51 -4.15 2.59 -2.99
CA MET A 51 -4.38 3.89 -3.62
C MET A 51 -3.62 5.01 -2.91
N ALA A 52 -3.64 5.03 -1.56
CA ALA A 52 -2.93 6.02 -0.77
C ALA A 52 -1.41 5.92 -0.93
N ILE A 53 -0.85 4.71 -0.83
CA ILE A 53 0.58 4.42 -1.09
C ILE A 53 0.99 4.94 -2.47
N THR A 54 0.18 4.64 -3.50
CA THR A 54 0.43 5.08 -4.88
C THR A 54 0.45 6.60 -5.00
N VAL A 55 -0.48 7.30 -4.33
CA VAL A 55 -0.50 8.77 -4.30
C VAL A 55 0.72 9.32 -3.54
N CYS A 56 1.08 8.74 -2.40
CA CYS A 56 2.25 9.16 -1.63
C CYS A 56 3.52 9.05 -2.47
N VAL A 57 3.82 7.87 -3.03
CA VAL A 57 5.06 7.64 -3.79
C VAL A 57 5.13 8.52 -5.05
N THR A 58 3.99 8.84 -5.67
CA THR A 58 3.95 9.74 -6.84
C THR A 58 4.06 11.21 -6.48
N SER A 59 3.58 11.61 -5.29
CA SER A 59 3.52 13.02 -4.88
C SER A 59 4.78 13.48 -4.12
N VAL A 60 5.32 12.64 -3.25
CA VAL A 60 6.49 12.98 -2.41
C VAL A 60 7.77 12.26 -2.85
N GLY A 61 7.69 11.36 -3.82
CA GLY A 61 8.78 10.47 -4.21
C GLY A 61 8.96 9.31 -3.23
N GLY A 62 9.92 8.43 -3.52
CA GLY A 62 10.21 7.26 -2.69
C GLY A 62 9.99 5.92 -3.42
N LEU A 63 9.85 4.87 -2.61
CA LEU A 63 9.49 3.53 -3.06
C LEU A 63 8.31 3.02 -2.25
N ALA A 64 7.42 2.29 -2.91
CA ALA A 64 6.41 1.48 -2.22
C ALA A 64 7.00 0.11 -1.92
N PHE A 65 6.91 -0.33 -0.66
CA PHE A 65 7.39 -1.63 -0.21
C PHE A 65 6.21 -2.49 0.24
N PHE A 66 6.12 -3.70 -0.31
CA PHE A 66 5.13 -4.71 0.07
C PHE A 66 5.88 -5.89 0.72
N PRO A 67 5.84 -6.03 2.05
CA PRO A 67 6.66 -7.00 2.75
C PRO A 67 6.23 -8.46 2.49
N GLU A 68 4.96 -8.70 2.17
CA GLU A 68 4.43 -10.05 1.98
C GLU A 68 5.10 -10.79 0.80
N ASP A 69 5.53 -10.05 -0.22
CA ASP A 69 6.22 -10.60 -1.39
C ASP A 69 7.59 -9.96 -1.64
N GLY A 70 8.10 -9.18 -0.67
CA GLY A 70 9.42 -8.52 -0.74
C GLY A 70 9.53 -7.52 -1.89
N ARG A 71 8.41 -6.98 -2.36
CA ARG A 71 8.36 -6.18 -3.59
C ARG A 71 8.63 -4.70 -3.29
N LEU A 72 9.55 -4.12 -4.05
CA LEU A 72 9.82 -2.69 -4.09
C LEU A 72 9.39 -2.11 -5.44
N LEU A 73 8.56 -1.07 -5.40
CA LEU A 73 8.03 -0.42 -6.59
C LEU A 73 8.40 1.07 -6.61
N THR A 74 8.89 1.53 -7.76
CA THR A 74 8.96 2.96 -8.07
C THR A 74 7.56 3.55 -8.26
N ALA A 75 7.45 4.87 -8.34
CA ALA A 75 6.17 5.55 -8.57
C ALA A 75 5.42 5.02 -9.82
N ASP A 76 6.10 4.89 -10.96
CA ASP A 76 5.49 4.37 -12.20
C ASP A 76 5.04 2.92 -12.06
N GLN A 77 5.84 2.10 -11.37
CA GLN A 77 5.49 0.71 -11.12
C GLN A 77 4.33 0.57 -10.15
N ALA A 78 4.26 1.42 -9.11
CA ALA A 78 3.15 1.46 -8.16
C ALA A 78 1.84 1.86 -8.85
N VAL A 79 1.87 2.86 -9.75
CA VAL A 79 0.70 3.24 -10.55
C VAL A 79 0.24 2.08 -11.44
N ARG A 80 1.16 1.40 -12.11
CA ARG A 80 0.82 0.21 -12.92
C ARG A 80 0.20 -0.88 -12.06
N TYR A 81 0.84 -1.19 -10.94
CA TYR A 81 0.38 -2.21 -10.00
C TYR A 81 -1.01 -1.89 -9.46
N ALA A 82 -1.28 -0.65 -9.04
CA ALA A 82 -2.60 -0.24 -8.59
C ALA A 82 -3.67 -0.38 -9.67
N ARG A 83 -3.35 -0.04 -10.93
CA ARG A 83 -4.29 -0.18 -12.06
C ARG A 83 -4.68 -1.63 -12.34
N GLU A 84 -3.78 -2.57 -12.06
CA GLU A 84 -4.02 -4.01 -12.26
C GLU A 84 -4.69 -4.65 -11.03
N THR A 85 -4.21 -4.33 -9.84
CA THR A 85 -4.63 -4.98 -8.59
C THR A 85 -5.96 -4.46 -8.06
N VAL A 86 -6.25 -3.15 -8.16
CA VAL A 86 -7.50 -2.59 -7.63
C VAL A 86 -8.74 -3.25 -8.26
N PRO A 87 -8.88 -3.34 -9.60
CA PRO A 87 -10.03 -4.01 -10.20
C PRO A 87 -10.13 -5.50 -9.83
N ALA A 88 -9.00 -6.19 -9.71
CA ALA A 88 -8.98 -7.59 -9.32
C ALA A 88 -9.43 -7.79 -7.86
N ALA A 89 -9.00 -6.91 -6.96
CA ALA A 89 -9.39 -6.91 -5.55
C ALA A 89 -10.87 -6.54 -5.36
N GLU A 90 -11.39 -5.54 -6.11
CA GLU A 90 -12.82 -5.20 -6.12
C GLU A 90 -13.68 -6.40 -6.56
N GLU A 91 -13.23 -7.12 -7.59
CA GLU A 91 -13.94 -8.32 -8.06
C GLU A 91 -13.89 -9.46 -7.04
N LEU A 92 -12.74 -9.67 -6.38
CA LEU A 92 -12.60 -10.65 -5.32
C LEU A 92 -13.51 -10.34 -4.12
N GLU A 93 -13.54 -9.08 -3.67
CA GLU A 93 -14.44 -8.64 -2.60
C GLU A 93 -15.90 -8.90 -2.97
N ARG A 94 -16.29 -8.61 -4.21
CA ARG A 94 -17.67 -8.87 -4.69
C ARG A 94 -18.04 -10.35 -4.64
N GLN A 95 -17.09 -11.25 -4.90
CA GLN A 95 -17.32 -12.70 -4.87
C GLN A 95 -17.42 -13.25 -3.45
N LEU A 96 -16.62 -12.73 -2.53
CA LEU A 96 -16.57 -13.20 -1.13
C LEU A 96 -17.64 -12.54 -0.25
N GLY A 97 -18.18 -11.39 -0.68
CA GLY A 97 -19.00 -10.50 0.16
C GLY A 97 -18.13 -9.60 1.04
N PRO A 98 -18.71 -8.54 1.65
CA PRO A 98 -17.96 -7.69 2.56
C PRO A 98 -17.48 -8.53 3.75
N GLY A 99 -16.19 -8.40 4.09
CA GLY A 99 -15.64 -8.99 5.31
C GLY A 99 -16.31 -8.44 6.58
N PRO A 100 -16.13 -9.09 7.74
CA PRO A 100 -16.65 -8.58 9.00
C PRO A 100 -16.07 -7.19 9.30
N GLU A 101 -16.92 -6.29 9.81
CA GLU A 101 -16.57 -4.93 10.28
C GLU A 101 -15.84 -4.96 11.63
#